data_AF-D2R360-F1
#
_entry.id   AF-D2R360-F1
#
_cell.length_a   1.000
_cell.length_b   1.000
_cell.length_c   1.000
_cell.angle_alpha   90.00
_cell.angle_beta   90.00
_cell.angle_gamma   90.00
#
_symmetry.space_group_name_H-M   'P 1'
#
loop_
_entity.id
_entity.type
_entity.pdbx_description
1 polymer ?
#
loop_
_entity_poly.entity_id
_entity_poly.type
_entity_poly.pdbx_seq_one_letter_code
_entity_poly.pdbx_strand_id
1 'polypeptide(L)'
;MTCALLAGLILIATAVWLAIYLAVGTSKAPWPAQLARLAENRRGNFQPSSWGSAPRTTFRYGESWVSVTVAAYGTSDSLPVLEISMTLPRVYPRLDVLPRHASHAHVELPPPLLEVLSGDPEFDQQFRTIARTPSDATASLSTGVRAAIEQLVRFPERSWAEVNCARTMLTIRKRWLSTRPTDLIEFTDIAVGLYDQLLITSSEGIEFVAPGDAVVIDGARCVVCGETLETDIVSCVKCKTPYHRDCWEYAGACSTFGCGETRAVAPRIAQLSPQKEQPTENSDSGPPVESQP
;
A
#
# COMPACT_ATOMS: atom_id res chain seq x y z
N MET A 1 16.67 39.31 -56.52
CA MET A 1 17.35 38.03 -56.18
C MET A 1 17.82 37.96 -54.73
N THR A 2 18.38 39.02 -54.16
CA THR A 2 18.89 39.06 -52.78
C THR A 2 17.84 38.76 -51.70
N CYS A 3 16.62 39.32 -51.80
CA CYS A 3 15.56 39.07 -50.81
C CYS A 3 15.10 37.60 -50.74
N ALA A 4 15.04 36.90 -51.87
CA ALA A 4 14.61 35.50 -51.92
C ALA A 4 15.63 34.56 -51.25
N LEU A 5 16.93 34.83 -51.44
CA LEU A 5 18.00 34.09 -50.77
C LEU A 5 17.96 34.27 -49.25
N LEU A 6 17.69 35.49 -48.79
CA LEU A 6 17.63 35.81 -47.36
C LEU A 6 16.44 35.14 -46.67
N ALA A 7 15.27 35.13 -47.32
CA ALA A 7 14.09 34.41 -46.83
C ALA A 7 14.34 32.88 -46.75
N GLY A 8 15.00 32.31 -47.76
CA GLY A 8 15.37 30.88 -47.76
C GLY A 8 16.29 30.51 -46.59
N LEU A 9 17.29 31.35 -46.29
CA LEU A 9 18.21 31.11 -45.17
C LEU A 9 17.52 31.17 -43.80
N ILE A 10 16.56 32.09 -43.61
CA ILE A 10 15.78 32.19 -42.36
C ILE A 10 14.91 30.93 -42.17
N LEU A 11 14.27 30.44 -43.24
CA LEU A 11 13.45 29.23 -43.19
C LEU A 11 14.27 27.99 -42.86
N ILE A 12 15.48 27.87 -43.42
CA ILE A 12 16.40 26.78 -43.09
C ILE A 12 16.89 26.91 -41.64
N ALA A 13 17.28 28.11 -41.21
CA ALA A 13 17.76 28.32 -39.84
C ALA A 13 16.67 28.03 -38.78
N THR A 14 15.43 28.43 -39.05
CA THR A 14 14.29 28.13 -38.16
C THR A 14 13.95 26.64 -38.16
N ALA A 15 13.98 25.96 -39.32
CA ALA A 15 13.78 24.51 -39.39
C ALA A 15 14.89 23.74 -38.67
N VAL A 16 16.15 24.15 -38.82
CA VAL A 16 17.30 23.55 -38.12
C VAL A 16 17.24 23.82 -36.62
N TRP A 17 16.92 25.05 -36.21
CA TRP A 17 16.74 25.39 -34.80
C TRP A 17 15.60 24.60 -34.17
N LEU A 18 14.46 24.46 -34.87
CA LEU A 18 13.34 23.63 -34.43
C LEU A 18 13.73 22.15 -34.35
N ALA A 19 14.47 21.63 -35.33
CA ALA A 19 14.95 20.25 -35.32
C ALA A 19 15.95 19.99 -34.17
N ILE A 20 16.88 20.92 -33.91
CA ILE A 20 17.81 20.85 -32.77
C ILE A 20 17.06 20.99 -31.46
N TYR A 21 16.07 21.89 -31.35
CA TYR A 21 15.24 22.04 -30.16
C TYR A 21 14.45 20.76 -29.87
N LEU A 22 13.89 20.14 -30.91
CA LEU A 22 13.21 18.85 -30.81
C LEU A 22 14.19 17.71 -30.46
N ALA A 23 15.40 17.70 -31.02
CA ALA A 23 16.41 16.66 -30.75
C ALA A 23 17.07 16.80 -29.37
N VAL A 24 17.47 18.00 -28.96
CA VAL A 24 18.06 18.28 -27.63
C VAL A 24 17.00 18.13 -26.54
N GLY A 25 15.74 18.44 -26.82
CA GLY A 25 14.60 18.11 -25.95
C GLY A 25 14.40 16.61 -25.71
N THR A 26 15.09 15.74 -26.45
CA THR A 26 15.09 14.27 -26.29
C THR A 26 16.33 13.72 -25.60
N SER A 27 17.28 14.54 -25.10
CA SER A 27 18.39 14.07 -24.23
C SER A 27 17.91 13.64 -22.83
N LYS A 28 16.65 13.22 -22.74
CA LYS A 28 15.96 12.74 -21.54
C LYS A 28 16.36 11.29 -21.34
N ALA A 29 16.46 10.88 -20.07
CA ALA A 29 16.80 9.53 -19.63
C ALA A 29 16.14 8.44 -20.51
N PRO A 30 16.72 7.22 -20.59
CA PRO A 30 16.28 6.12 -21.45
C PRO A 30 14.95 5.47 -21.00
N TRP A 31 13.96 6.30 -20.65
CA TRP A 31 12.65 5.94 -20.13
C TRP A 31 11.88 4.98 -21.03
N PRO A 32 11.81 5.16 -22.37
CA PRO A 32 11.14 4.18 -23.22
C PRO A 32 11.74 2.78 -23.08
N ALA A 33 13.07 2.67 -23.04
CA ALA A 33 13.75 1.39 -22.90
C ALA A 33 13.57 0.79 -21.50
N GLN A 34 13.62 1.59 -20.44
CA GLN A 34 13.40 1.12 -19.07
C GLN A 34 11.95 0.64 -18.86
N LEU A 35 10.96 1.41 -19.35
CA LEU A 35 9.54 1.06 -19.26
C LEU A 35 9.22 -0.18 -20.11
N ALA A 36 9.80 -0.30 -21.31
CA ALA A 36 9.66 -1.51 -22.13
C ALA A 36 10.22 -2.76 -21.42
N ARG A 37 11.39 -2.65 -20.78
CA ARG A 37 11.96 -3.74 -19.95
C ARG A 37 11.09 -4.09 -18.75
N LEU A 38 10.51 -3.09 -18.09
CA LEU A 38 9.56 -3.33 -17.01
C LEU A 38 8.32 -4.07 -17.52
N ALA A 39 7.82 -3.71 -18.71
CA ALA A 39 6.69 -4.40 -19.33
C ALA A 39 7.04 -5.86 -19.64
N GLU A 40 8.22 -6.14 -20.21
CA GLU A 40 8.70 -7.50 -20.46
C GLU A 40 8.81 -8.31 -19.16
N ASN A 41 9.43 -7.74 -18.13
CA ASN A 41 9.60 -8.38 -16.82
C ASN A 41 8.26 -8.72 -16.14
N ARG A 42 7.27 -7.83 -16.25
CA ARG A 42 5.93 -7.98 -15.65
C ARG A 42 4.89 -8.61 -16.57
N ARG A 43 5.28 -9.05 -17.78
CA ARG A 43 4.36 -9.52 -18.83
C ARG A 43 3.23 -8.52 -19.10
N GLY A 44 3.57 -7.24 -19.08
CA GLY A 44 2.68 -6.11 -19.30
C GLY A 44 2.71 -5.59 -20.73
N ASN A 45 2.02 -4.46 -20.92
CA ASN A 45 1.97 -3.72 -22.16
C ASN A 45 2.75 -2.42 -22.02
N PHE A 46 3.67 -2.15 -22.95
CA PHE A 46 4.35 -0.88 -23.08
C PHE A 46 3.67 -0.03 -24.16
N GLN A 47 3.38 1.22 -23.82
CA GLN A 47 2.88 2.23 -24.72
C GLN A 47 3.95 3.32 -24.89
N PRO A 48 4.51 3.48 -26.11
CA PRO A 48 5.47 4.55 -26.36
C PRO A 48 4.78 5.91 -26.24
N SER A 49 5.57 6.96 -26.00
CA SER A 49 5.07 8.33 -26.00
C SER A 49 4.42 8.68 -27.34
N SER A 50 3.20 9.22 -27.30
CA SER A 50 2.56 9.84 -28.47
C SER A 50 2.43 11.35 -28.27
N TRP A 51 1.96 12.09 -29.28
CA TRP A 51 1.82 13.53 -29.18
C TRP A 51 0.91 13.90 -27.99
N GLY A 52 1.51 14.52 -26.96
CA GLY A 52 0.81 14.95 -25.74
C GLY A 52 0.68 13.88 -24.65
N SER A 53 1.22 12.67 -24.82
CA SER A 53 1.19 11.63 -23.79
C SER A 53 2.60 11.14 -23.40
N ALA A 54 2.77 10.92 -22.10
CA ALA A 54 3.97 10.30 -21.56
C ALA A 54 4.05 8.80 -21.92
N PRO A 55 5.27 8.23 -22.05
CA PRO A 55 5.41 6.79 -22.18
C PRO A 55 4.89 6.09 -20.91
N ARG A 56 4.24 4.94 -21.09
CA ARG A 56 3.55 4.23 -20.01
C ARG A 56 3.75 2.73 -20.13
N THR A 57 3.91 2.06 -19.00
CA THR A 57 3.81 0.60 -18.90
C THR A 57 2.66 0.23 -18.00
N THR A 58 1.84 -0.73 -18.42
CA THR A 58 0.73 -1.27 -17.63
C THR A 58 0.85 -2.78 -17.48
N PHE A 59 0.58 -3.31 -16.29
CA PHE A 59 0.57 -4.76 -16.04
C PHE A 59 -0.43 -5.12 -14.95
N ARG A 60 -0.74 -6.41 -14.82
CA ARG A 60 -1.63 -6.95 -13.79
C ARG A 60 -0.86 -7.28 -12.52
N TYR A 61 -1.43 -6.96 -11.37
CA TYR A 61 -0.98 -7.44 -10.06
C TYR A 61 -2.20 -7.88 -9.23
N GLY A 62 -2.36 -9.19 -9.06
CA GLY A 62 -3.61 -9.75 -8.57
C GLY A 62 -4.80 -9.34 -9.45
N GLU A 63 -5.84 -8.80 -8.82
CA GLU A 63 -7.04 -8.28 -9.52
C GLU A 63 -6.88 -6.84 -10.02
N SER A 64 -5.76 -6.18 -9.69
CA SER A 64 -5.56 -4.76 -9.93
C SER A 64 -4.66 -4.50 -11.14
N TRP A 65 -4.84 -3.32 -11.72
CA TRP A 65 -3.97 -2.81 -12.77
C TRP A 65 -2.94 -1.85 -12.17
N VAL A 66 -1.68 -2.07 -12.51
CA VAL A 66 -0.57 -1.18 -12.19
C VAL A 66 -0.22 -0.41 -13.45
N SER A 67 -0.12 0.92 -13.36
CA SER A 67 0.30 1.82 -14.43
C SER A 67 1.52 2.61 -13.97
N VAL A 68 2.61 2.49 -14.71
CA VAL A 68 3.87 3.21 -14.47
C VAL A 68 4.09 4.19 -15.60
N THR A 69 4.17 5.47 -15.29
CA THR A 69 4.32 6.57 -16.27
C THR A 69 5.37 7.57 -15.80
N VAL A 70 5.95 8.33 -16.73
CA VAL A 70 6.95 9.36 -16.41
C VAL A 70 6.41 10.72 -16.83
N ALA A 71 6.08 11.56 -15.87
CA ALA A 71 5.57 12.91 -16.11
C ALA A 71 6.68 13.96 -16.00
N ALA A 72 6.58 15.01 -16.82
CA ALA A 72 7.35 16.24 -16.63
C ALA A 72 6.56 17.15 -15.68
N TYR A 73 7.19 17.60 -14.59
CA TYR A 73 6.48 18.38 -13.57
C TYR A 73 6.70 19.89 -13.76
N GLY A 74 5.93 20.49 -14.67
CA GLY A 74 5.55 21.92 -14.67
C GLY A 74 6.63 23.02 -14.73
N THR A 75 7.92 22.75 -14.58
CA THR A 75 8.98 23.78 -14.66
C THR A 75 10.13 23.30 -15.54
N SER A 76 10.82 24.24 -16.21
CA SER A 76 11.87 23.93 -17.20
C SER A 76 13.07 23.18 -16.63
N ASP A 77 13.24 23.16 -15.31
CA ASP A 77 14.30 22.45 -14.57
C ASP A 77 13.79 21.24 -13.76
N SER A 78 12.54 20.83 -13.95
CA SER A 78 11.99 19.69 -13.20
C SER A 78 12.61 18.38 -13.67
N LEU A 79 13.28 17.68 -12.74
CA LEU A 79 13.68 16.29 -12.96
C LEU A 79 12.44 15.42 -13.24
N PRO A 80 12.58 14.33 -14.01
CA PRO A 80 11.46 13.45 -14.32
C PRO A 80 10.83 12.91 -13.03
N VAL A 81 9.50 12.92 -13.01
CA VAL A 81 8.71 12.33 -11.94
C VAL A 81 8.17 11.00 -12.43
N LEU A 82 8.57 9.92 -11.77
CA LEU A 82 7.97 8.62 -11.94
C LEU A 82 6.65 8.59 -11.18
N GLU A 83 5.57 8.18 -11.83
CA GLU A 83 4.25 8.00 -11.24
C GLU A 83 3.82 6.54 -11.40
N ILE A 84 3.53 5.88 -10.28
CA ILE A 84 2.95 4.54 -10.23
C ILE A 84 1.52 4.69 -9.70
N SER A 85 0.54 4.26 -10.49
CA SER A 85 -0.87 4.26 -10.12
C SER A 85 -1.40 2.84 -10.07
N MET A 86 -2.18 2.53 -9.03
CA MET A 86 -2.76 1.21 -8.80
C MET A 86 -4.22 1.34 -8.40
N THR A 87 -5.09 0.51 -8.99
CA THR A 87 -6.50 0.45 -8.58
C THR A 87 -6.63 -0.34 -7.28
N LEU A 88 -7.30 0.24 -6.28
CA LEU A 88 -7.63 -0.42 -5.02
C LEU A 88 -9.00 -1.12 -5.16
N PRO A 89 -9.18 -2.33 -4.61
CA PRO A 89 -10.41 -3.12 -4.74
C PRO A 89 -11.57 -2.55 -3.90
N ARG A 90 -11.27 -1.65 -2.96
CA ARG A 90 -12.24 -1.01 -2.05
C ARG A 90 -12.02 0.49 -2.06
N VAL A 91 -13.01 1.21 -1.54
CA VAL A 91 -12.88 2.65 -1.29
C VAL A 91 -12.04 2.85 -0.04
N TYR A 92 -10.88 3.49 -0.22
CA TYR A 92 -10.03 3.92 0.88
C TYR A 92 -10.36 5.35 1.30
N PRO A 93 -10.23 5.67 2.59
CA PRO A 93 -10.26 7.05 3.04
C PRO A 93 -9.12 7.82 2.36
N ARG A 94 -9.34 9.11 2.14
CA ARG A 94 -8.31 9.94 1.50
C ARG A 94 -7.12 10.13 2.46
N LEU A 95 -5.93 9.79 1.97
CA LEU A 95 -4.68 9.89 2.69
C LEU A 95 -3.59 10.39 1.74
N ASP A 96 -3.02 11.55 2.03
CA ASP A 96 -1.88 12.10 1.29
C ASP A 96 -0.67 12.15 2.24
N VAL A 97 0.44 11.53 1.85
CA VAL A 97 1.71 11.53 2.60
C VAL A 97 2.77 12.25 1.77
N LEU A 98 3.23 13.37 2.29
CA LEU A 98 4.17 14.28 1.61
C LEU A 98 5.43 14.46 2.47
N PRO A 99 6.63 14.54 1.88
CA PRO A 99 7.84 14.80 2.67
C PRO A 99 7.86 16.26 3.15
N ARG A 100 8.18 16.46 4.44
CA ARG A 100 8.06 17.78 5.11
C ARG A 100 8.97 18.85 4.53
N HIS A 101 10.14 18.46 4.00
CA HIS A 101 11.15 19.39 3.45
C HIS A 101 10.98 19.72 1.96
N ALA A 102 9.90 19.28 1.30
CA ALA A 102 9.70 19.60 -0.11
C ALA A 102 9.37 21.08 -0.30
N SER A 103 10.13 21.80 -1.13
CA SER A 103 9.91 23.22 -1.44
C SER A 103 8.53 23.54 -2.04
N HIS A 104 7.75 22.53 -2.44
CA HIS A 104 6.36 22.65 -2.85
C HIS A 104 5.35 22.61 -1.68
N ALA A 105 5.81 22.80 -0.43
CA ALA A 105 5.01 22.64 0.80
C ALA A 105 3.78 23.56 0.95
N HIS A 106 3.59 24.55 0.07
CA HIS A 106 2.42 25.42 0.06
C HIS A 106 1.31 24.89 -0.87
N VAL A 107 1.05 23.58 -0.87
CA VAL A 107 -0.21 23.08 -1.43
C VAL A 107 -1.31 23.50 -0.45
N GLU A 108 -2.13 24.46 -0.87
CA GLU A 108 -3.33 24.83 -0.14
C GLU A 108 -4.24 23.60 -0.07
N LEU A 109 -4.51 23.12 1.15
CA LEU A 109 -5.28 21.91 1.35
C LEU A 109 -6.74 22.20 1.02
N PRO A 110 -7.36 21.49 0.05
CA PRO A 110 -8.78 21.66 -0.20
C PRO A 110 -9.55 21.19 1.06
N PRO A 111 -10.48 21.99 1.60
CA PRO A 111 -11.36 21.55 2.67
C PRO A 111 -12.11 20.26 2.25
N PRO A 112 -12.34 19.28 3.16
CA PRO A 112 -12.09 19.29 4.61
C PRO A 112 -10.77 18.61 5.03
N LEU A 113 -9.72 18.66 4.21
CA LEU A 113 -8.47 17.97 4.53
C LEU A 113 -7.65 18.73 5.58
N LEU A 114 -7.07 17.97 6.50
CA LEU A 114 -6.29 18.48 7.63
C LEU A 114 -4.96 17.74 7.71
N GLU A 115 -3.92 18.44 8.14
CA GLU A 115 -2.67 17.79 8.54
C GLU A 115 -2.91 17.06 9.88
N VAL A 116 -2.57 15.78 9.91
CA VAL A 116 -2.78 14.87 11.06
C VAL A 116 -1.46 14.19 11.42
N LEU A 117 -1.32 13.80 12.68
CA LEU A 117 -0.17 13.02 13.15
C LEU A 117 -0.45 11.54 12.94
N SER A 118 0.55 10.78 12.51
CA SER A 118 0.45 9.32 12.35
C SER A 118 0.51 8.57 13.68
N GLY A 119 0.95 9.25 14.75
CA GLY A 119 1.22 8.64 16.06
C GLY A 119 2.65 8.10 16.19
N ASP A 120 3.47 8.22 15.15
CA ASP A 120 4.88 7.85 15.12
C ASP A 120 5.75 9.11 14.98
N PRO A 121 6.44 9.54 16.06
CA PRO A 121 7.19 10.79 16.05
C PRO A 121 8.32 10.84 15.01
N GLU A 122 8.95 9.71 14.67
CA GLU A 122 10.03 9.68 13.67
C GLU A 122 9.47 9.85 12.26
N PHE A 123 8.32 9.25 12.00
CA PHE A 123 7.59 9.40 10.74
C PHE A 123 7.07 10.83 10.58
N ASP A 124 6.45 11.40 11.62
CA ASP A 124 5.85 12.74 11.60
C ASP A 124 6.88 13.88 11.46
N GLN A 125 8.15 13.61 11.82
CA GLN A 125 9.27 14.51 11.55
C GLN A 125 9.64 14.54 10.06
N GLN A 126 9.55 13.40 9.38
CA GLN A 126 9.96 13.25 7.99
C GLN A 126 8.83 13.57 7.01
N PHE A 127 7.59 13.29 7.41
CA PHE A 127 6.41 13.37 6.56
C PHE A 127 5.32 14.25 7.17
N ARG A 128 4.55 14.87 6.27
CA ARG A 128 3.26 15.48 6.56
C ARG A 128 2.20 14.50 6.09
N THR A 129 1.33 14.11 7.01
CA THR A 129 0.18 13.27 6.70
C THR A 129 -1.05 14.16 6.62
N ILE A 130 -1.79 14.05 5.52
CA ILE A 130 -3.02 14.80 5.28
C ILE A 130 -4.15 13.78 5.14
N ALA A 131 -5.21 13.96 5.92
CA ALA A 131 -6.38 13.11 5.85
C ALA A 131 -7.65 13.92 6.15
N ARG A 132 -8.82 13.28 6.00
CA ARG A 132 -10.09 13.89 6.41
C ARG A 132 -10.24 13.91 7.93
N THR A 133 -9.86 12.81 8.59
CA THR A 133 -9.91 12.68 10.05
C THR A 133 -8.62 12.03 10.56
N PRO A 134 -8.22 12.27 11.82
CA PRO A 134 -7.08 11.56 12.41
C PRO A 134 -7.26 10.04 12.43
N SER A 135 -8.49 9.54 12.67
CA SER A 135 -8.79 8.10 12.66
C SER A 135 -8.54 7.46 11.31
N ASP A 136 -8.89 8.14 10.21
CA ASP A 136 -8.63 7.63 8.85
C ASP A 136 -7.12 7.43 8.61
N ALA A 137 -6.31 8.37 9.08
CA ALA A 137 -4.86 8.27 8.95
C ALA A 137 -4.28 7.16 9.81
N THR A 138 -4.65 7.08 11.08
CA THR A 138 -4.18 6.00 11.98
C THR A 138 -4.61 4.63 11.48
N ALA A 139 -5.83 4.51 10.97
CA ALA A 139 -6.34 3.26 10.40
C ALA A 139 -5.57 2.87 9.13
N SER A 140 -5.13 3.82 8.30
CA SER A 140 -4.43 3.52 7.04
C SER A 140 -2.91 3.38 7.18
N LEU A 141 -2.31 4.08 8.15
CA LEU A 141 -0.88 4.10 8.40
C LEU A 141 -0.51 3.07 9.46
N SER A 142 -0.59 1.78 9.13
CA SER A 142 0.01 0.74 9.95
C SER A 142 1.55 0.83 9.94
N THR A 143 2.21 0.12 10.85
CA THR A 143 3.69 0.06 10.89
C THR A 143 4.28 -0.42 9.55
N GLY A 144 3.63 -1.40 8.90
CA GLY A 144 4.06 -1.90 7.59
C GLY A 144 3.92 -0.86 6.47
N VAL A 145 2.82 -0.09 6.47
CA VAL A 145 2.60 1.01 5.53
C VAL A 145 3.64 2.11 5.71
N ARG A 146 3.90 2.55 6.96
CA ARG A 146 4.94 3.56 7.24
C ARG A 146 6.32 3.12 6.75
N ALA A 147 6.72 1.88 7.07
CA ALA A 147 8.00 1.33 6.63
C ALA A 147 8.13 1.27 5.10
N ALA A 148 7.07 0.88 4.39
CA ALA A 148 7.06 0.85 2.93
C ALA A 148 7.17 2.27 2.32
N ILE A 149 6.51 3.27 2.89
CA ILE A 149 6.63 4.68 2.47
C ILE A 149 8.07 5.17 2.67
N GLU A 150 8.69 4.89 3.81
CA GLU A 150 10.10 5.23 4.05
C GLU A 150 11.04 4.58 3.03
N GLN A 151 10.78 3.33 2.67
CA GLN A 151 11.56 2.61 1.67
C GLN A 151 11.42 3.26 0.27
N LEU A 152 10.22 3.66 -0.13
CA LEU A 152 9.99 4.41 -1.39
C LEU A 152 10.79 5.72 -1.44
N VAL A 153 10.91 6.41 -0.31
CA VAL A 153 11.65 7.68 -0.23
C VAL A 153 13.15 7.44 -0.33
N ARG A 154 13.67 6.41 0.32
CA ARG A 154 15.10 6.08 0.36
C ARG A 154 15.63 5.44 -0.92
N PHE A 155 14.81 4.67 -1.63
CA PHE A 155 15.23 3.87 -2.78
C PHE A 155 14.84 4.49 -4.13
N PRO A 156 15.68 4.43 -5.19
CA PRO A 156 17.07 3.95 -5.20
C PRO A 156 18.02 4.93 -4.53
N GLU A 157 17.78 6.22 -4.71
CA GLU A 157 18.39 7.29 -3.93
C GLU A 157 17.33 8.04 -3.13
N ARG A 158 17.78 8.64 -2.02
CA ARG A 158 16.92 9.46 -1.16
C ARG A 158 16.47 10.69 -1.95
N SER A 159 15.18 10.73 -2.28
CA SER A 159 14.59 11.82 -3.05
C SER A 159 13.15 12.07 -2.61
N TRP A 160 12.55 13.12 -3.17
CA TRP A 160 11.14 13.42 -2.97
C TRP A 160 10.27 12.25 -3.46
N ALA A 161 9.39 11.75 -2.59
CA ALA A 161 8.32 10.83 -2.95
C ALA A 161 7.03 11.20 -2.23
N GLU A 162 5.92 11.23 -2.96
CA GLU A 162 4.56 11.48 -2.50
C GLU A 162 3.75 10.18 -2.63
N VAL A 163 2.90 9.91 -1.65
CA VAL A 163 1.91 8.84 -1.71
C VAL A 163 0.53 9.45 -1.51
N ASN A 164 -0.35 9.24 -2.48
CA ASN A 164 -1.72 9.69 -2.47
C ASN A 164 -2.63 8.47 -2.58
N CYS A 165 -3.49 8.27 -1.59
CA CYS A 165 -4.56 7.29 -1.62
C CYS A 165 -5.88 8.06 -1.66
N ALA A 166 -6.64 7.89 -2.74
CA ALA A 166 -7.92 8.57 -2.90
C ALA A 166 -8.93 7.68 -3.59
N ARG A 167 -10.05 7.42 -2.92
CA ARG A 167 -11.14 6.57 -3.41
C ARG A 167 -10.62 5.16 -3.71
N THR A 168 -10.50 4.80 -4.99
CA THR A 168 -10.08 3.48 -5.46
C THR A 168 -8.72 3.54 -6.16
N MET A 169 -7.92 4.57 -5.90
CA MET A 169 -6.62 4.77 -6.55
C MET A 169 -5.53 5.04 -5.52
N LEU A 170 -4.45 4.27 -5.61
CA LEU A 170 -3.18 4.55 -4.97
C LEU A 170 -2.25 5.15 -6.03
N THR A 171 -1.74 6.35 -5.80
CA THR A 171 -0.79 7.04 -6.67
C THR A 171 0.48 7.32 -5.89
N ILE A 172 1.61 6.85 -6.40
CA ILE A 172 2.95 7.08 -5.83
C ILE A 172 3.72 7.91 -6.85
N ARG A 173 4.21 9.06 -6.43
CA ARG A 173 5.06 9.93 -7.27
C ARG A 173 6.45 10.00 -6.67
N LYS A 174 7.49 9.89 -7.49
CA LYS A 174 8.87 10.01 -7.04
C LYS A 174 9.71 10.80 -8.02
N ARG A 175 10.52 11.72 -7.49
CA ARG A 175 11.59 12.37 -8.26
C ARG A 175 12.65 11.33 -8.56
N TRP A 176 12.82 11.02 -9.84
CA TRP A 176 13.67 9.92 -10.26
C TRP A 176 15.07 10.42 -10.64
N LEU A 177 16.09 9.80 -10.05
CA LEU A 177 17.49 10.17 -10.22
C LEU A 177 18.31 9.04 -10.89
N SER A 178 17.93 7.78 -10.65
CA SER A 178 18.64 6.64 -11.19
C SER A 178 18.50 6.47 -12.71
N THR A 179 19.58 6.03 -13.35
CA THR A 179 19.61 5.64 -14.77
C THR A 179 19.58 4.12 -14.96
N ARG A 180 19.64 3.35 -13.87
CA ARG A 180 19.73 1.88 -13.90
C ARG A 180 18.35 1.27 -14.12
N PRO A 181 18.16 0.42 -15.15
CA PRO A 181 16.86 -0.23 -15.40
C PRO A 181 16.39 -1.14 -14.25
N THR A 182 17.32 -1.75 -13.52
CA THR A 182 17.02 -2.63 -12.38
C THR A 182 16.32 -1.87 -11.25
N ASP A 183 16.70 -0.61 -11.04
CA ASP A 183 16.14 0.21 -9.97
C ASP A 183 14.66 0.51 -10.23
N LEU A 184 14.25 0.68 -11.49
CA LEU A 184 12.84 0.87 -11.82
C LEU A 184 12.00 -0.37 -11.47
N ILE A 185 12.54 -1.57 -11.70
CA ILE A 185 11.89 -2.84 -11.37
C ILE A 185 11.75 -2.97 -9.85
N GLU A 186 12.84 -2.77 -9.11
CA GLU A 186 12.86 -2.87 -7.65
C GLU A 186 11.99 -1.79 -6.98
N PHE A 187 12.01 -0.55 -7.48
CA PHE A 187 11.11 0.49 -7.00
C PHE A 187 9.64 0.14 -7.25
N THR A 188 9.34 -0.49 -8.38
CA THR A 188 8.00 -1.00 -8.68
C THR A 188 7.60 -2.12 -7.71
N ASP A 189 8.53 -3.00 -7.31
CA ASP A 189 8.27 -4.02 -6.27
C ASP A 189 7.96 -3.38 -4.92
N ILE A 190 8.70 -2.35 -4.52
CA ILE A 190 8.45 -1.63 -3.25
C ILE A 190 7.05 -0.97 -3.29
N ALA A 191 6.69 -0.35 -4.41
CA ALA A 191 5.38 0.27 -4.59
C ALA A 191 4.24 -0.76 -4.51
N VAL A 192 4.43 -1.92 -5.12
CA VAL A 192 3.49 -3.04 -5.03
C VAL A 192 3.42 -3.60 -3.60
N GLY A 193 4.55 -3.68 -2.89
CA GLY A 193 4.57 -4.05 -1.48
C GLY A 193 3.79 -3.07 -0.58
N LEU A 194 3.86 -1.77 -0.86
CA LEU A 194 3.02 -0.77 -0.19
C LEU A 194 1.52 -1.03 -0.45
N TYR A 195 1.15 -1.35 -1.70
CA TYR A 195 -0.21 -1.72 -2.04
C TYR A 195 -0.69 -2.92 -1.21
N ASP A 196 0.12 -3.97 -1.07
CA ASP A 196 -0.23 -5.13 -0.24
C ASP A 196 -0.39 -4.77 1.23
N GLN A 197 0.49 -3.93 1.79
CA GLN A 197 0.36 -3.48 3.17
C GLN A 197 -0.93 -2.68 3.40
N LEU A 198 -1.33 -1.84 2.43
CA LEU A 198 -2.61 -1.13 2.49
C LEU A 198 -3.79 -2.10 2.43
N LEU A 199 -3.74 -3.15 1.60
CA LEU A 199 -4.80 -4.17 1.56
C LEU A 199 -4.94 -4.90 2.90
N ILE A 200 -3.82 -5.36 3.46
CA ILE A 200 -3.78 -6.04 4.76
C ILE A 200 -4.38 -5.15 5.84
N THR A 201 -4.02 -3.87 5.84
CA THR A 201 -4.51 -2.89 6.81
C THR A 201 -6.03 -2.64 6.67
N SER A 202 -6.58 -2.76 5.46
CA SER A 202 -8.01 -2.57 5.20
C SER A 202 -8.90 -3.79 5.44
N SER A 203 -8.30 -4.97 5.63
CA SER A 203 -9.03 -6.17 6.03
C SER A 203 -9.49 -6.01 7.48
N GLU A 204 -10.58 -5.27 7.68
CA GLU A 204 -11.39 -5.33 8.89
C GLU A 204 -11.65 -6.80 9.22
N GLY A 205 -11.17 -7.28 10.37
CA GLY A 205 -11.46 -8.63 10.84
C GLY A 205 -10.34 -9.38 11.53
N ILE A 206 -9.10 -8.88 11.54
CA ILE A 206 -8.07 -9.43 12.44
C ILE A 206 -7.79 -8.37 13.50
N GLU A 207 -8.70 -8.26 14.46
CA GLU A 207 -8.37 -7.62 15.72
C GLU A 207 -7.24 -8.45 16.34
N PHE A 208 -6.03 -7.89 16.35
CA PHE A 208 -4.91 -8.51 17.04
C PHE A 208 -5.19 -8.38 18.53
N VAL A 209 -5.89 -9.38 19.04
CA VAL A 209 -6.15 -9.58 20.45
C VAL A 209 -4.80 -9.54 21.17
N ALA A 210 -4.70 -8.65 22.17
CA ALA A 210 -3.45 -8.36 22.85
C ALA A 210 -2.81 -9.65 23.38
N PRO A 211 -1.47 -9.76 23.44
CA PRO A 211 -0.81 -10.94 23.98
C PRO A 211 -1.28 -11.20 25.42
N GLY A 212 -2.14 -12.20 25.61
CA GLY A 212 -2.75 -12.56 26.90
C GLY A 212 -4.26 -12.71 26.86
N ASP A 213 -4.93 -12.11 25.88
CA ASP A 213 -6.37 -12.24 25.73
C ASP A 213 -6.69 -13.52 24.95
N ALA A 214 -7.55 -14.35 25.53
CA ALA A 214 -7.92 -15.64 24.96
C ALA A 214 -8.89 -15.42 23.79
N VAL A 215 -8.45 -15.72 22.57
CA VAL A 215 -9.34 -15.78 21.40
C VAL A 215 -10.08 -17.10 21.42
N VAL A 216 -11.40 -17.06 21.54
CA VAL A 216 -12.25 -18.22 21.28
C VAL A 216 -12.24 -18.45 19.77
N ILE A 217 -11.51 -19.47 19.32
CA ILE A 217 -11.51 -19.86 17.91
C ILE A 217 -12.69 -20.81 17.69
N ASP A 218 -13.88 -20.25 17.50
CA ASP A 218 -15.06 -21.05 17.14
C ASP A 218 -14.85 -21.70 15.77
N GLY A 219 -15.12 -23.01 15.71
CA GLY A 219 -15.09 -23.77 14.46
C GLY A 219 -13.68 -24.09 13.92
N ALA A 220 -12.65 -24.03 14.76
CA ALA A 220 -11.32 -24.52 14.38
C ALA A 220 -11.40 -26.00 13.94
N ARG A 221 -10.79 -26.35 12.78
CA ARG A 221 -10.77 -27.71 12.25
C ARG A 221 -9.34 -28.27 12.23
N CYS A 222 -9.20 -29.55 12.53
CA CYS A 222 -7.92 -30.23 12.40
C CYS A 222 -7.55 -30.38 10.92
N VAL A 223 -6.32 -30.00 10.55
CA VAL A 223 -5.85 -30.12 9.16
C VAL A 223 -5.58 -31.56 8.71
N VAL A 224 -5.59 -32.53 9.64
CA VAL A 224 -5.35 -33.95 9.34
C VAL A 224 -6.67 -34.68 9.06
N CYS A 225 -7.65 -34.61 9.97
CA CYS A 225 -8.93 -35.31 9.81
C CYS A 225 -10.07 -34.43 9.25
N GLY A 226 -9.95 -33.09 9.30
CA GLY A 226 -10.97 -32.15 8.86
C GLY A 226 -12.11 -31.89 9.85
N GLU A 227 -12.13 -32.60 10.99
CA GLU A 227 -13.14 -32.47 12.04
C GLU A 227 -12.90 -31.25 12.93
N THR A 228 -13.96 -30.80 13.60
CA THR A 228 -13.89 -29.69 14.56
C THR A 228 -13.04 -30.07 15.78
N LEU A 229 -12.25 -29.12 16.27
CA LEU A 229 -11.40 -29.29 17.43
C LEU A 229 -12.18 -28.99 18.72
N GLU A 230 -12.65 -30.05 19.40
CA GLU A 230 -13.46 -29.92 20.62
C GLU A 230 -12.64 -30.19 21.90
N THR A 231 -11.80 -31.22 21.89
CA THR A 231 -10.98 -31.63 23.05
C THR A 231 -9.55 -31.99 22.64
N ASP A 232 -8.65 -32.04 23.64
CA ASP A 232 -7.26 -32.49 23.49
C ASP A 232 -6.50 -31.85 22.32
N ILE A 233 -6.68 -30.52 22.21
CA ILE A 233 -6.06 -29.73 21.16
C ILE A 233 -4.56 -29.56 21.46
N VAL A 234 -3.73 -29.63 20.42
CA VAL A 234 -2.33 -29.22 20.47
C VAL A 234 -2.03 -28.28 19.32
N SER A 235 -1.09 -27.37 19.51
CA SER A 235 -0.69 -26.41 18.48
C SER A 235 0.79 -26.58 18.14
N CYS A 236 1.10 -26.53 16.84
CA CYS A 236 2.48 -26.54 16.38
C CYS A 236 3.26 -25.37 17.00
N VAL A 237 4.43 -25.62 17.57
CA VAL A 237 5.23 -24.56 18.23
C VAL A 237 5.65 -23.46 17.25
N LYS A 238 5.94 -23.83 15.99
CA LYS A 238 6.43 -22.94 14.93
C LYS A 238 5.33 -22.11 14.27
N CYS A 239 4.31 -22.75 13.71
CA CYS A 239 3.28 -22.07 12.90
C CYS A 239 1.94 -21.87 13.61
N LYS A 240 1.79 -22.38 14.84
CA LYS A 240 0.57 -22.30 15.67
C LYS A 240 -0.68 -22.97 15.09
N THR A 241 -0.59 -23.70 13.96
CA THR A 241 -1.70 -24.50 13.43
C THR A 241 -2.18 -25.51 14.50
N PRO A 242 -3.49 -25.60 14.76
CA PRO A 242 -4.05 -26.50 15.76
C PRO A 242 -4.38 -27.90 15.20
N TYR A 243 -4.30 -28.91 16.05
CA TYR A 243 -4.50 -30.33 15.76
C TYR A 243 -5.20 -31.02 16.92
N HIS A 244 -5.90 -32.13 16.66
CA HIS A 244 -6.15 -33.11 17.72
C HIS A 244 -4.82 -33.74 18.13
N ARG A 245 -4.66 -34.02 19.42
CA ARG A 245 -3.48 -34.72 19.95
C ARG A 245 -3.19 -36.03 19.18
N ASP A 246 -4.21 -36.85 18.97
CA ASP A 246 -4.06 -38.13 18.26
C ASP A 246 -3.63 -37.94 16.81
N CYS A 247 -4.18 -36.93 16.13
CA CYS A 247 -3.78 -36.59 14.76
C CYS A 247 -2.33 -36.10 14.68
N TRP A 248 -1.87 -35.37 15.69
CA TRP A 248 -0.47 -34.93 15.79
C TRP A 248 0.47 -36.13 15.99
N GLU A 249 0.12 -37.04 16.90
CA GLU A 249 0.90 -38.26 17.17
C GLU A 249 0.92 -39.20 15.97
N TYR A 250 -0.21 -39.34 15.26
CA TYR A 250 -0.30 -40.10 14.02
C TYR A 250 0.59 -39.52 12.91
N ALA A 251 0.55 -38.20 12.70
CA ALA A 251 1.35 -37.55 11.66
C ALA A 251 2.85 -37.48 12.02
N GLY A 252 3.19 -37.42 13.31
CA GLY A 252 4.55 -37.28 13.83
C GLY A 252 5.21 -35.90 13.60
N ALA A 253 4.58 -35.03 12.79
CA ALA A 253 5.02 -33.67 12.51
C ALA A 253 3.86 -32.80 12.01
N CYS A 254 4.09 -31.49 11.98
CA CYS A 254 3.15 -30.52 11.44
C CYS A 254 2.87 -30.77 9.96
N SER A 255 1.60 -31.02 9.62
CA SER A 255 1.12 -31.31 8.26
C SER A 255 0.89 -30.06 7.41
N THR A 256 1.01 -28.86 8.00
CA THR A 256 0.98 -27.60 7.24
C THR A 256 2.15 -27.55 6.25
N PHE A 257 1.85 -27.29 4.98
CA PHE A 257 2.83 -27.26 3.90
C PHE A 257 4.04 -26.37 4.26
N GLY A 258 5.25 -26.97 4.19
CA GLY A 258 6.52 -26.28 4.46
C GLY A 258 6.89 -26.09 5.93
N CYS A 259 6.07 -26.54 6.90
CA CYS A 259 6.37 -26.32 8.32
C CYS A 259 7.37 -27.34 8.90
N GLY A 260 6.99 -28.63 8.90
CA GLY A 260 7.84 -29.76 9.32
C GLY A 260 8.26 -29.81 10.80
N GLU A 261 7.72 -28.95 11.66
CA GLU A 261 8.03 -28.96 13.10
C GLU A 261 7.46 -30.21 13.77
N THR A 262 8.24 -30.84 14.67
CA THR A 262 7.89 -32.08 15.38
C THR A 262 7.46 -31.87 16.83
N ARG A 263 7.53 -30.62 17.31
CA ARG A 263 7.03 -30.24 18.64
C ARG A 263 5.67 -29.56 18.57
N ALA A 264 4.78 -29.99 19.45
CA ALA A 264 3.52 -29.32 19.74
C ALA A 264 3.41 -28.96 21.22
N VAL A 265 2.57 -27.98 21.51
CA VAL A 265 2.25 -27.53 22.86
C VAL A 265 0.74 -27.56 23.03
N ALA A 266 0.26 -28.07 24.17
CA ALA A 266 -1.14 -27.95 24.53
C ALA A 266 -1.45 -26.46 24.83
N PRO A 267 -2.46 -25.85 24.18
CA PRO A 267 -2.85 -24.49 24.50
C PRO A 267 -3.32 -24.46 25.95
N ARG A 268 -2.96 -23.39 26.67
CA ARG A 268 -3.55 -23.16 28.00
C ARG A 268 -4.99 -22.76 27.77
N ILE A 269 -5.93 -23.63 28.12
CA ILE A 269 -7.33 -23.27 28.20
C ILE A 269 -7.41 -22.16 29.25
N ALA A 270 -7.80 -20.95 28.83
CA ALA A 270 -8.18 -19.94 29.78
C ALA A 270 -9.35 -20.53 30.57
N GLN A 271 -9.11 -20.85 31.85
CA GLN A 271 -10.21 -21.17 32.74
C GLN A 271 -11.11 -19.95 32.72
N LEU A 272 -12.29 -20.08 32.12
CA LEU A 272 -13.33 -19.07 32.23
C LEU A 272 -13.50 -18.84 33.72
N SER A 273 -13.07 -17.68 34.21
CA SER A 273 -13.40 -17.26 35.56
C SER A 273 -14.90 -17.46 35.70
N PRO A 274 -15.39 -18.18 36.72
CA PRO A 274 -16.81 -18.43 36.88
C PRO A 274 -17.49 -17.09 36.74
N GLN A 275 -18.35 -16.97 35.71
CA GLN A 275 -19.09 -15.74 35.46
C GLN A 275 -19.71 -15.39 36.78
N LYS A 276 -19.30 -14.26 37.36
CA LYS A 276 -19.92 -13.72 38.55
C LYS A 276 -21.36 -13.50 38.14
N GLU A 277 -22.25 -14.43 38.51
CA GLU A 277 -23.67 -14.39 38.20
C GLU A 277 -24.11 -12.96 38.44
N GLN A 278 -24.36 -12.22 37.36
CA GLN A 278 -24.92 -10.88 37.50
C GLN A 278 -26.23 -11.11 38.24
N PRO A 279 -26.43 -10.48 39.41
CA PRO A 279 -27.68 -10.60 40.13
C PRO A 279 -28.76 -10.27 39.11
N THR A 280 -29.64 -11.23 38.84
CA THR A 280 -30.85 -10.99 38.07
C THR A 280 -31.56 -9.87 38.80
N GLU A 281 -31.46 -8.66 38.26
CA GLU A 281 -32.13 -7.49 38.75
C GLU A 281 -33.62 -7.84 38.66
N ASN A 282 -34.16 -8.21 39.81
CA ASN A 282 -35.55 -8.57 39.97
C ASN A 282 -36.36 -7.44 39.36
N SER A 283 -37.20 -7.83 38.40
CA SER A 283 -38.33 -7.08 37.90
C SER A 283 -39.12 -6.50 39.08
N ASP A 284 -38.80 -5.26 39.44
CA ASP A 284 -39.61 -4.52 40.39
C ASP A 284 -40.90 -4.11 39.68
N SER A 285 -41.98 -4.47 40.32
CA SER A 285 -43.33 -4.42 39.78
C SER A 285 -43.78 -2.97 39.85
N GLY A 286 -43.77 -2.26 38.71
CA GLY A 286 -44.40 -0.95 38.63
C GLY A 286 -45.86 -1.04 39.10
N PRO A 287 -46.32 -0.15 40.00
CA PRO A 287 -47.66 -0.22 40.56
C PRO A 287 -48.73 0.04 39.48
N PRO A 288 -49.95 -0.51 39.66
CA PRO A 288 -51.04 -0.31 38.72
C PRO A 288 -51.44 1.17 38.69
N VAL A 289 -51.55 1.71 37.48
CA VAL A 289 -52.09 3.05 37.22
C VAL A 289 -53.56 3.05 37.63
N GLU A 290 -53.84 3.69 38.77
CA GLU A 290 -55.19 3.94 39.27
C GLU A 290 -55.83 5.05 38.43
N SER A 291 -56.77 4.64 37.59
CA SER A 291 -57.58 5.49 36.73
C SER A 291 -58.86 5.92 37.46
N GLN A 292 -59.00 7.20 37.83
CA GLN A 292 -60.28 7.89 38.09
C GLN A 292 -60.08 9.42 38.04
N PRO A 293 -61.15 10.22 37.87
CA PRO A 293 -62.15 10.25 36.80
C PRO A 293 -62.08 11.53 35.94
#